data_AF-A0A6I9MNP4-F1
#
_entry.id   AF-A0A6I9MNP4-F1
#
_cell.length_a   1.000
_cell.length_b   1.000
_cell.length_c   1.000
_cell.angle_alpha   90.00
_cell.angle_beta   90.00
_cell.angle_gamma   90.00
#
_symmetry.space_group_name_H-M   'P 1'
#
loop_
_entity.id
_entity.type
_entity.pdbx_description
1 polymer ?
#
loop_
_entity_poly.entity_id
_entity_poly.type
_entity_poly.pdbx_seq_one_letter_code
_entity_poly.pdbx_strand_id
1 'polypeptide(L)'
;MASFLHAARKEGICVEYSESFYRTHPRSRIQRVADVIRRSTAKVVVAFISTGDMKILLEELSRKPSPPRQWIGSEAWVTDRDMLRFSFLAGAIGFGIEKSVIPGLRDFLLDLSPSKVADSPLLTMFWEEAFNCRLVKSEATDRSVCDGTEDIKMLQSSYTDTSELRITNMVYKAVYAIAHAIHNAVCQKTDSTTQCDMFTKLEAKEVSKNNDVLFKLHVYVIK
;
A
#
# COMPACT_ATOMS: atom_id res chain seq x y z
N MET A 1 9.53 12.33 -10.06
CA MET A 1 10.79 13.11 -9.96
C MET A 1 10.79 14.37 -10.81
N ALA A 2 10.57 14.29 -12.14
CA ALA A 2 10.64 15.47 -13.03
C ALA A 2 9.75 16.66 -12.59
N SER A 3 8.49 16.42 -12.22
CA SER A 3 7.58 17.47 -11.75
C SER A 3 8.07 18.16 -10.47
N PHE A 4 8.65 17.41 -9.54
CA PHE A 4 9.22 17.96 -8.31
C PHE A 4 10.44 18.83 -8.62
N LEU A 5 11.37 18.37 -9.46
CA LEU A 5 12.55 19.16 -9.83
C LEU A 5 12.17 20.46 -10.53
N HIS A 6 11.12 20.44 -11.37
CA HIS A 6 10.59 21.64 -11.99
C HIS A 6 10.01 22.62 -10.96
N ALA A 7 9.17 22.14 -10.05
CA ALA A 7 8.60 22.95 -8.97
C ALA A 7 9.69 23.52 -8.04
N ALA A 8 10.64 22.69 -7.61
CA ALA A 8 11.77 23.09 -6.78
C ALA A 8 12.57 24.23 -7.43
N ARG A 9 12.87 24.13 -8.73
CA ARG A 9 13.55 25.20 -9.47
C ARG A 9 12.76 26.50 -9.49
N LYS A 10 11.42 26.41 -9.68
CA LYS A 10 10.54 27.58 -9.68
C LYS A 10 10.52 28.29 -8.33
N GLU A 11 10.61 27.52 -7.24
CA GLU A 11 10.67 28.03 -5.85
C GLU A 11 12.11 28.39 -5.42
N GLY A 12 13.09 28.38 -6.31
CA GLY A 12 14.50 28.72 -5.99
C GLY A 12 15.24 27.67 -5.15
N ILE A 13 14.72 26.43 -5.10
CA ILE A 13 15.33 25.32 -4.34
C ILE A 13 16.36 24.61 -5.21
N CYS A 14 17.61 24.55 -4.70
CA CYS A 14 18.70 23.80 -5.32
C CYS A 14 18.68 22.32 -4.90
N VAL A 15 18.98 21.42 -5.84
CA VAL A 15 19.05 19.97 -5.60
C VAL A 15 20.49 19.51 -5.73
N GLU A 16 21.11 19.08 -4.63
CA GLU A 16 22.51 18.65 -4.58
C GLU A 16 22.75 17.36 -5.37
N TYR A 17 21.80 16.41 -5.31
CA TYR A 17 21.87 15.15 -6.04
C TYR A 17 20.47 14.63 -6.37
N SER A 18 20.37 13.82 -7.42
CA SER A 18 19.16 13.11 -7.80
C SER A 18 19.55 11.69 -8.20
N GLU A 19 19.20 10.72 -7.37
CA GLU A 19 19.52 9.31 -7.58
C GLU A 19 18.27 8.48 -7.87
N SER A 20 18.44 7.43 -8.66
CA SER A 20 17.43 6.40 -8.89
C SER A 20 18.04 5.01 -8.79
N PHE A 21 17.25 4.07 -8.30
CA PHE A 21 17.57 2.66 -8.22
C PHE A 21 16.27 1.83 -8.18
N TYR A 22 16.40 0.53 -8.38
CA TYR A 22 15.34 -0.46 -8.20
C TYR A 22 15.86 -1.56 -7.29
N ARG A 23 14.96 -2.21 -6.55
CA ARG A 23 15.26 -3.39 -5.70
C ARG A 23 15.94 -4.55 -6.42
N THR A 24 15.75 -4.65 -7.74
CA THR A 24 16.37 -5.68 -8.59
C THR A 24 17.80 -5.36 -8.97
N HIS A 25 18.29 -4.15 -8.70
CA HIS A 25 19.67 -3.79 -8.99
C HIS A 25 20.65 -4.52 -8.05
N PRO A 26 21.90 -4.72 -8.51
CA PRO A 26 22.95 -5.23 -7.64
C PRO A 26 23.13 -4.36 -6.40
N ARG A 27 23.49 -4.99 -5.28
CA ARG A 27 23.75 -4.30 -4.00
C ARG A 27 24.73 -3.13 -4.15
N SER A 28 25.73 -3.23 -5.04
CA SER A 28 26.69 -2.16 -5.31
C SER A 28 26.04 -0.86 -5.82
N ARG A 29 24.92 -0.94 -6.55
CA ARG A 29 24.17 0.25 -6.99
C ARG A 29 23.42 0.89 -5.83
N ILE A 30 22.79 0.08 -4.98
CA ILE A 30 22.08 0.56 -3.77
C ILE A 30 23.07 1.20 -2.80
N GLN A 31 24.21 0.55 -2.58
CA GLN A 31 25.30 1.07 -1.75
C GLN A 31 25.80 2.42 -2.28
N ARG A 32 25.95 2.58 -3.60
CA ARG A 32 26.34 3.86 -4.20
C ARG A 32 25.36 4.98 -3.86
N VAL A 33 24.05 4.71 -3.96
CA VAL A 33 23.00 5.68 -3.59
C VAL A 33 23.07 6.02 -2.10
N ALA A 34 23.18 5.01 -1.23
CA ALA A 34 23.34 5.22 0.21
C ALA A 34 24.60 6.05 0.53
N ASP A 35 25.69 5.82 -0.18
CA ASP A 35 26.94 6.56 -0.01
C ASP A 35 26.84 8.01 -0.50
N VAL A 36 26.07 8.30 -1.54
CA VAL A 36 25.73 9.68 -1.95
C VAL A 36 24.96 10.39 -0.84
N ILE A 37 23.93 9.75 -0.27
CA ILE A 37 23.14 10.30 0.85
C ILE A 37 24.02 10.57 2.08
N ARG A 38 24.96 9.68 2.39
CA ARG A 38 25.89 9.83 3.52
C ARG A 38 26.84 11.01 3.34
N ARG A 39 27.42 11.17 2.15
CA ARG A 39 28.40 12.24 1.86
C ARG A 39 27.78 13.61 1.61
N SER A 40 26.50 13.64 1.23
CA SER A 40 25.77 14.87 0.93
C SER A 40 25.73 15.86 2.10
N THR A 41 25.78 17.14 1.79
CA THR A 41 25.65 18.23 2.76
C THR A 41 24.19 18.58 3.06
N ALA A 42 23.26 18.30 2.15
CA ALA A 42 21.83 18.57 2.28
C ALA A 42 21.19 17.87 3.48
N LYS A 43 20.54 18.63 4.37
CA LYS A 43 19.86 18.09 5.56
C LYS A 43 18.51 17.45 5.25
N VAL A 44 17.91 17.76 4.10
CA VAL A 44 16.59 17.28 3.69
C VAL A 44 16.77 16.26 2.55
N VAL A 45 16.10 15.11 2.67
CA VAL A 45 16.08 14.06 1.63
C VAL A 45 14.65 13.83 1.19
N VAL A 46 14.36 14.09 -0.08
CA VAL A 46 13.05 13.84 -0.69
C VAL A 46 13.09 12.50 -1.42
N ALA A 47 12.28 11.53 -0.99
CA ALA A 47 12.30 10.18 -1.54
C ALA A 47 10.96 9.80 -2.18
N PHE A 48 10.93 9.86 -3.52
CA PHE A 48 9.83 9.35 -4.36
C PHE A 48 10.17 7.94 -4.85
N ILE A 49 9.96 6.94 -4.00
CA ILE A 49 10.27 5.54 -4.28
C ILE A 49 9.19 4.62 -3.71
N SER A 50 9.11 3.39 -4.20
CA SER A 50 8.15 2.41 -3.68
C SER A 50 8.53 1.97 -2.26
N THR A 51 7.57 1.43 -1.52
CA THR A 51 7.74 0.86 -0.19
C THR A 51 8.88 -0.16 -0.13
N GLY A 52 8.92 -1.08 -1.10
CA GLY A 52 9.92 -2.13 -1.17
C GLY A 52 11.33 -1.61 -1.48
N ASP A 53 11.44 -0.64 -2.39
CA ASP A 53 12.74 -0.01 -2.70
C ASP A 53 13.25 0.80 -1.50
N MET A 54 12.35 1.51 -0.81
CA MET A 54 12.69 2.27 0.39
C MET A 54 13.24 1.37 1.49
N LYS A 55 12.58 0.25 1.78
CA LYS A 55 13.05 -0.73 2.76
C LYS A 55 14.50 -1.16 2.51
N ILE A 56 14.83 -1.50 1.27
CA ILE A 56 16.20 -1.92 0.89
C ILE A 56 17.21 -0.79 1.06
N LEU A 57 16.84 0.44 0.71
CA LEU A 57 17.71 1.60 0.91
C LEU A 57 17.96 1.86 2.41
N LEU A 58 16.92 1.79 3.24
CA LEU A 58 17.00 2.00 4.68
C LEU A 58 17.83 0.91 5.37
N GLU A 59 17.69 -0.35 4.95
CA GLU A 59 18.54 -1.46 5.40
C GLU A 59 20.01 -1.19 5.05
N GLU A 60 20.31 -0.76 3.82
CA GLU A 60 21.68 -0.42 3.43
C GLU A 60 22.19 0.82 4.18
N LEU A 61 21.35 1.84 4.42
CA LEU A 61 21.69 3.01 5.21
C LEU A 61 22.04 2.65 6.65
N SER A 62 21.30 1.73 7.26
CA SER A 62 21.48 1.26 8.64
C SER A 62 22.82 0.58 8.88
N ARG A 63 23.52 0.11 7.84
CA ARG A 63 24.82 -0.57 7.97
C ARG A 63 25.96 0.34 8.43
N LYS A 64 25.83 1.65 8.26
CA LYS A 64 26.86 2.64 8.64
C LYS A 64 26.18 3.89 9.20
N PRO A 65 26.73 4.52 10.25
CA PRO A 65 26.20 5.77 10.77
C PRO A 65 26.04 6.83 9.67
N SER A 66 24.90 7.52 9.67
CA SER A 66 24.64 8.65 8.78
C SER A 66 24.31 9.89 9.62
N PRO A 67 24.63 11.10 9.13
CA PRO A 67 24.16 12.32 9.77
C PRO A 67 22.63 12.33 9.84
N PRO A 68 22.01 12.91 10.88
CA PRO A 68 20.56 13.04 10.95
C PRO A 68 20.05 13.84 9.74
N ARG A 69 18.97 13.34 9.14
CA ARG A 69 18.31 13.95 7.97
C ARG A 69 16.82 14.13 8.26
N GLN A 70 16.25 15.22 7.75
CA GLN A 70 14.81 15.35 7.61
C GLN A 70 14.38 14.60 6.35
N TRP A 71 13.57 13.57 6.52
CA TRP A 71 13.01 12.83 5.40
C TRP A 71 11.70 13.44 4.94
N ILE A 72 11.53 13.56 3.63
CA ILE A 72 10.27 13.91 2.98
C ILE A 72 9.84 12.72 2.12
N GLY A 73 8.82 12.01 2.58
CA GLY A 73 8.35 10.79 1.97
C GLY A 73 7.15 10.96 1.04
N SER A 74 7.16 10.17 -0.03
CA SER A 74 5.98 9.94 -0.85
C SER A 74 4.96 9.06 -0.13
N GLU A 75 3.72 9.15 -0.61
CA GLU A 75 2.58 8.35 -0.18
C GLU A 75 2.84 6.86 -0.09
N ALA A 76 3.61 6.31 -1.03
CA ALA A 76 3.90 4.89 -1.08
C ALA A 76 4.53 4.30 0.20
N TRP A 77 5.28 5.07 0.99
CA TRP A 77 6.05 4.50 2.11
C TRP A 77 5.95 5.28 3.42
N VAL A 78 5.62 6.58 3.38
CA VAL A 78 5.68 7.42 4.58
C VAL A 78 4.69 7.00 5.67
N THR A 79 3.61 6.30 5.29
CA THR A 79 2.58 5.80 6.22
C THR A 79 2.76 4.34 6.60
N ASP A 80 3.77 3.66 6.04
CA ASP A 80 4.00 2.26 6.31
C ASP A 80 4.63 2.08 7.71
N ARG A 81 3.96 1.28 8.55
CA ARG A 81 4.41 0.97 9.91
C ARG A 81 5.74 0.22 9.93
N ASP A 82 6.08 -0.52 8.88
CA ASP A 82 7.38 -1.17 8.78
C ASP A 82 8.54 -0.17 8.74
N MET A 83 8.29 1.07 8.32
CA MET A 83 9.29 2.13 8.31
C MET A 83 9.64 2.61 9.73
N LEU A 84 8.77 2.40 10.71
CA LEU A 84 9.00 2.78 12.13
C LEU A 84 10.17 2.02 12.76
N ARG A 85 10.58 0.89 12.17
CA ARG A 85 11.76 0.12 12.61
C ARG A 85 13.06 0.90 12.41
N PHE A 86 13.07 1.89 11.51
CA PHE A 86 14.23 2.73 11.21
C PHE A 86 14.14 4.03 12.01
N SER A 87 14.78 4.06 13.18
CA SER A 87 14.72 5.21 14.11
C SER A 87 15.17 6.54 13.51
N PHE A 88 16.02 6.53 12.48
CA PHE A 88 16.47 7.73 11.76
C PHE A 88 15.42 8.30 10.79
N LEU A 89 14.25 7.67 10.68
CA LEU A 89 13.05 8.25 10.06
C LEU A 89 12.14 8.97 11.06
N ALA A 90 12.49 9.02 12.35
CA ALA A 90 11.72 9.76 13.33
C ALA A 90 11.55 11.22 12.89
N GLY A 91 10.29 11.70 12.86
CA GLY A 91 9.95 13.03 12.37
C GLY A 91 9.92 13.16 10.84
N ALA A 92 9.93 12.05 10.08
CA ALA A 92 9.71 12.10 8.65
C ALA A 92 8.38 12.76 8.32
N ILE A 93 8.40 13.67 7.37
CA ILE A 93 7.21 14.38 6.87
C ILE A 93 6.84 13.74 5.55
N GLY A 94 5.56 13.66 5.22
CA GLY A 94 5.21 13.28 3.86
C GLY A 94 3.74 13.30 3.60
N PHE A 95 3.39 12.78 2.45
CA PHE A 95 2.06 12.83 1.91
C PHE A 95 1.36 11.50 2.15
N GLY A 96 0.20 11.45 2.80
CA GLY A 96 -0.58 10.22 2.95
C GLY A 96 -1.94 10.30 2.28
N ILE A 97 -2.46 9.16 1.82
CA ILE A 97 -3.87 9.04 1.42
C ILE A 97 -4.74 9.10 2.66
N GLU A 98 -5.87 9.78 2.58
CA GLU A 98 -6.88 9.81 3.63
C GLU A 98 -7.22 8.41 4.17
N LYS A 99 -7.09 8.26 5.49
CA LYS A 99 -7.55 7.05 6.18
C LYS A 99 -9.07 7.02 6.22
N SER A 100 -9.65 5.84 6.10
CA SER A 100 -11.09 5.65 6.19
C SER A 100 -11.43 4.47 7.09
N VAL A 101 -12.67 4.44 7.56
CA VAL A 101 -13.24 3.26 8.20
C VAL A 101 -14.14 2.59 7.18
N ILE A 102 -13.94 1.28 6.99
CA ILE A 102 -14.80 0.46 6.13
C ILE A 102 -15.58 -0.48 7.05
N PRO A 103 -16.85 -0.16 7.37
CA PRO A 103 -17.68 -0.99 8.26
C PRO A 103 -17.78 -2.43 7.74
N GLY A 104 -17.68 -3.40 8.66
CA GLY A 104 -17.76 -4.83 8.34
C GLY A 104 -16.54 -5.43 7.66
N LEU A 105 -15.57 -4.63 7.19
CA LEU A 105 -14.37 -5.17 6.54
C LEU A 105 -13.54 -6.04 7.49
N ARG A 106 -13.39 -5.61 8.75
CA ARG A 106 -12.67 -6.40 9.75
C ARG A 106 -13.32 -7.76 9.95
N ASP A 107 -14.63 -7.80 10.15
CA ASP A 107 -15.36 -9.05 10.37
C ASP A 107 -15.25 -9.96 9.15
N PHE A 108 -15.33 -9.39 7.94
CA PHE A 108 -15.12 -10.12 6.69
C PHE A 108 -13.72 -10.73 6.57
N LEU A 109 -12.66 -9.98 6.89
CA LEU A 109 -11.27 -10.47 6.83
C LEU A 109 -11.00 -11.58 7.86
N LEU A 110 -11.66 -11.52 9.02
CA LEU A 110 -11.50 -12.52 10.07
C LEU A 110 -12.42 -13.74 9.91
N ASP A 111 -13.43 -13.67 9.04
CA ASP A 111 -14.33 -14.78 8.74
C ASP A 111 -13.71 -15.77 7.73
N LEU A 112 -12.60 -16.37 8.14
CA LEU A 112 -11.85 -17.38 7.38
C LEU A 112 -12.00 -18.74 8.02
N SER A 113 -12.91 -19.56 7.49
CA SER A 113 -12.99 -20.98 7.84
C SER A 113 -11.91 -21.78 7.11
N PRO A 114 -11.49 -22.95 7.65
CA PRO A 114 -10.51 -23.82 6.99
C PRO A 114 -10.88 -24.17 5.54
N SER A 115 -12.17 -24.32 5.23
CA SER A 115 -12.64 -24.56 3.85
C SER A 115 -12.35 -23.37 2.93
N LYS A 116 -12.69 -22.15 3.34
CA LYS A 116 -12.39 -20.92 2.57
C LYS A 116 -10.89 -20.73 2.35
N VAL A 117 -10.09 -21.10 3.35
CA VAL A 117 -8.63 -21.06 3.27
C VAL A 117 -8.11 -22.06 2.25
N ALA A 118 -8.62 -23.30 2.26
CA ALA A 118 -8.24 -24.35 1.31
C ALA A 118 -8.68 -24.06 -0.14
N ASP A 119 -9.79 -23.33 -0.32
CA ASP A 119 -10.32 -22.97 -1.64
C ASP A 119 -9.47 -21.90 -2.37
N SER A 120 -8.54 -21.24 -1.67
CA SER A 120 -7.69 -20.19 -2.23
C SER A 120 -6.21 -20.46 -1.96
N PRO A 121 -5.38 -20.65 -3.00
CA PRO A 121 -3.94 -20.82 -2.83
C PRO A 121 -3.28 -19.66 -2.07
N LEU A 122 -3.80 -18.43 -2.24
CA LEU A 122 -3.29 -17.25 -1.53
C LEU A 122 -3.63 -17.30 -0.04
N LEU A 123 -4.85 -17.70 0.33
CA LEU A 123 -5.26 -17.81 1.72
C LEU A 123 -4.55 -18.98 2.41
N THR A 124 -4.37 -20.10 1.69
CA THR A 124 -3.57 -21.23 2.16
C THR A 124 -2.15 -20.78 2.51
N MET A 125 -1.44 -20.12 1.60
CA MET A 125 -0.08 -19.61 1.86
C MET A 125 -0.05 -18.63 3.04
N PHE A 126 -1.03 -17.71 3.11
CA PHE A 126 -1.14 -16.77 4.22
C PHE A 126 -1.33 -17.50 5.55
N TRP A 127 -2.23 -18.47 5.63
CA TRP A 127 -2.55 -19.20 6.86
C TRP A 127 -1.33 -20.00 7.35
N GLU A 128 -0.70 -20.74 6.45
CA GLU A 128 0.50 -21.54 6.76
C GLU A 128 1.67 -20.68 7.25
N GLU A 129 1.87 -19.50 6.66
CA GLU A 129 2.93 -18.58 7.08
C GLU A 129 2.58 -17.86 8.39
N ALA A 130 1.32 -17.47 8.57
CA ALA A 130 0.85 -16.78 9.77
C ALA A 130 0.92 -17.63 11.03
N PHE A 131 0.57 -18.92 10.93
CA PHE A 131 0.56 -19.85 12.05
C PHE A 131 1.77 -20.79 12.07
N ASN A 132 2.69 -20.65 11.12
CA ASN A 132 3.87 -21.49 10.96
C ASN A 132 3.54 -23.00 10.92
N CYS A 133 2.45 -23.36 10.24
CA CYS A 133 1.94 -24.72 10.10
C CYS A 133 1.73 -25.09 8.63
N ARG A 134 1.31 -26.33 8.35
CA ARG A 134 0.92 -26.82 7.03
C ARG A 134 -0.49 -27.39 7.04
N LEU A 135 -1.33 -27.02 6.07
CA LEU A 135 -2.68 -27.59 5.95
C LEU A 135 -2.64 -29.06 5.52
N VAL A 136 -1.62 -29.43 4.73
CA VAL A 136 -1.39 -30.82 4.30
C VAL A 136 -0.04 -31.28 4.82
N LYS A 137 -0.03 -32.49 5.40
CA LYS A 137 1.19 -33.12 5.91
C LYS A 137 2.18 -33.34 4.77
N SER A 138 3.36 -32.74 4.88
CA SER A 138 4.49 -32.96 3.97
C SER A 138 5.67 -33.52 4.76
N GLU A 139 6.23 -34.64 4.31
CA GLU A 139 7.40 -35.27 4.95
C GLU A 139 8.69 -34.44 4.82
N ALA A 140 8.66 -33.39 3.99
CA ALA A 140 9.84 -32.58 3.65
C ALA A 140 10.05 -31.34 4.54
N THR A 141 9.18 -31.08 5.53
CA THR A 141 9.27 -29.87 6.37
C THR A 141 9.04 -30.16 7.84
N ASP A 142 9.83 -29.49 8.70
CA ASP A 142 9.73 -29.54 10.17
C ASP A 142 8.55 -28.73 10.76
N ARG A 143 7.62 -28.28 9.90
CA ARG A 143 6.43 -27.52 10.32
C ARG A 143 5.32 -28.47 10.76
N SER A 144 4.64 -28.15 11.86
CA SER A 144 3.48 -28.92 12.33
C SER A 144 2.31 -28.82 11.35
N VAL A 145 1.43 -29.81 11.39
CA VAL A 145 0.15 -29.76 10.64
C VAL A 145 -0.78 -28.78 11.37
N CYS A 146 -1.49 -27.93 10.63
CA CYS A 146 -2.50 -27.05 11.18
C CYS A 146 -3.66 -27.91 11.73
N ASP A 147 -4.04 -27.72 12.98
CA ASP A 147 -4.99 -28.60 13.69
C ASP A 147 -6.39 -27.98 13.84
N GLY A 148 -6.58 -26.75 13.35
CA GLY A 148 -7.85 -26.04 13.41
C GLY A 148 -8.04 -25.25 14.71
N THR A 149 -7.07 -25.26 15.63
CA THR A 149 -7.10 -24.42 16.84
C THR A 149 -6.59 -23.01 16.60
N GLU A 150 -6.11 -22.70 15.39
CA GLU A 150 -5.58 -21.40 15.03
C GLU A 150 -6.65 -20.30 15.07
N ASP A 151 -6.40 -19.22 15.82
CA ASP A 151 -7.31 -18.08 15.91
C ASP A 151 -6.74 -16.84 15.22
N ILE A 152 -7.26 -16.54 14.03
CA ILE A 152 -6.89 -15.35 13.25
C ILE A 152 -7.23 -14.05 13.98
N LYS A 153 -8.18 -14.04 14.91
CA LYS A 153 -8.54 -12.83 15.66
C LYS A 153 -7.44 -12.41 16.63
N MET A 154 -6.65 -13.37 17.10
CA MET A 154 -5.49 -13.13 17.98
C MET A 154 -4.21 -12.79 17.20
N LEU A 155 -4.18 -13.05 15.89
CA LEU A 155 -3.03 -12.78 15.05
C LEU A 155 -2.81 -11.27 14.90
N GLN A 156 -1.63 -10.79 15.30
CA GLN A 156 -1.18 -9.43 15.01
C GLN A 156 -0.40 -9.41 13.70
N SER A 157 -1.05 -8.94 12.63
CA SER A 157 -0.41 -8.81 11.31
C SER A 157 -0.99 -7.62 10.54
N SER A 158 -0.30 -7.20 9.48
CA SER A 158 -0.82 -6.17 8.56
C SER A 158 -2.13 -6.56 7.89
N TYR A 159 -2.48 -7.86 7.84
CA TYR A 159 -3.75 -8.34 7.31
C TYR A 159 -4.91 -8.09 8.28
N THR A 160 -4.69 -8.33 9.58
CA THR A 160 -5.73 -8.21 10.60
C THR A 160 -5.87 -6.78 11.15
N ASP A 161 -4.86 -5.92 10.93
CA ASP A 161 -4.86 -4.51 11.30
C ASP A 161 -5.71 -3.67 10.34
N THR A 162 -6.91 -3.30 10.79
CA THR A 162 -7.82 -2.40 10.07
C THR A 162 -7.81 -0.97 10.63
N SER A 163 -6.81 -0.58 11.42
CA SER A 163 -6.75 0.74 12.05
C SER A 163 -6.41 1.88 11.08
N GLU A 164 -5.64 1.58 10.02
CA GLU A 164 -5.12 2.56 9.07
C GLU A 164 -5.41 2.15 7.61
N LEU A 165 -6.70 2.03 7.27
CA LEU A 165 -7.14 1.67 5.91
C LEU A 165 -7.00 2.85 4.95
N ARG A 166 -5.88 2.91 4.22
CA ARG A 166 -5.55 3.96 3.24
C ARG A 166 -5.60 3.45 1.80
N ILE A 167 -4.66 2.57 1.41
CA ILE A 167 -4.69 1.92 0.09
C ILE A 167 -5.96 1.08 -0.07
N THR A 168 -6.35 0.34 0.98
CA THR A 168 -7.58 -0.45 1.00
C THR A 168 -8.82 0.41 0.75
N ASN A 169 -8.85 1.65 1.25
CA ASN A 169 -9.92 2.60 0.97
C ASN A 169 -9.94 3.03 -0.51
N MET A 170 -8.78 3.16 -1.17
CA MET A 170 -8.74 3.41 -2.62
C MET A 170 -9.28 2.24 -3.42
N VAL A 171 -8.97 1.00 -3.03
CA VAL A 171 -9.54 -0.20 -3.66
C VAL A 171 -11.05 -0.26 -3.47
N TYR A 172 -11.53 -0.02 -2.24
CA TYR A 172 -12.95 0.04 -1.92
C TYR A 172 -13.68 1.10 -2.77
N LYS A 173 -13.15 2.32 -2.81
CA LYS A 173 -13.69 3.41 -3.64
C LYS A 173 -13.69 3.04 -5.12
N ALA A 174 -12.61 2.45 -5.65
CA ALA A 174 -12.54 2.05 -7.05
C ALA A 174 -13.64 1.03 -7.43
N VAL A 175 -13.88 0.02 -6.59
CA VAL A 175 -14.97 -0.94 -6.82
C VAL A 175 -16.34 -0.26 -6.76
N TYR A 176 -16.55 0.62 -5.78
CA TYR A 176 -17.79 1.40 -5.69
C TYR A 176 -18.00 2.30 -6.90
N ALA A 177 -16.96 2.91 -7.46
CA ALA A 177 -17.09 3.70 -8.67
C ALA A 177 -17.57 2.90 -9.86
N ILE A 178 -16.99 1.71 -10.06
CA ILE A 178 -17.41 0.81 -11.13
C ILE A 178 -18.87 0.40 -10.91
N ALA A 179 -19.24 0.05 -9.67
CA ALA A 179 -20.61 -0.31 -9.32
C ALA A 179 -21.59 0.85 -9.58
N HIS A 180 -21.24 2.08 -9.21
CA HIS A 180 -22.05 3.27 -9.49
C HIS A 180 -22.15 3.57 -10.99
N ALA A 181 -21.05 3.43 -11.75
CA ALA A 181 -21.05 3.65 -13.18
C ALA A 181 -21.95 2.63 -13.91
N ILE A 182 -21.92 1.36 -13.49
CA ILE A 182 -22.82 0.30 -13.98
C ILE A 182 -24.27 0.62 -13.58
N HIS A 183 -24.51 0.94 -12.31
CA HIS A 183 -25.85 1.27 -11.80
C HIS A 183 -26.47 2.42 -12.60
N ASN A 184 -25.73 3.51 -12.82
CA ASN A 184 -26.20 4.66 -13.58
C ASN A 184 -26.44 4.34 -15.06
N ALA A 185 -25.78 3.32 -15.62
CA ALA A 185 -25.96 2.92 -17.00
C ALA A 185 -27.20 2.03 -17.20
N VAL A 186 -27.55 1.20 -16.21
CA VAL A 186 -28.69 0.26 -16.29
C VAL A 186 -29.94 0.73 -15.58
N CYS A 187 -29.81 1.66 -14.63
CA CYS A 187 -30.91 2.18 -13.84
C CYS A 187 -31.23 3.62 -14.23
N GLN A 188 -32.47 3.84 -14.66
CA GLN A 188 -33.02 5.18 -14.87
C GLN A 188 -33.83 5.60 -13.64
N LYS A 189 -33.64 6.85 -13.21
CA LYS A 189 -34.36 7.43 -12.09
C LYS A 189 -35.51 8.28 -12.65
N THR A 190 -36.73 7.78 -12.57
CA THR A 190 -37.96 8.58 -12.76
C THR A 190 -38.50 8.98 -11.38
N ASP A 191 -39.21 10.12 -11.30
CA ASP A 191 -39.49 10.95 -10.11
C ASP A 191 -39.99 10.27 -8.80
N SER A 192 -40.19 8.95 -8.77
CA SER A 192 -40.47 8.18 -7.55
C SER A 192 -40.00 6.71 -7.58
N THR A 193 -39.41 6.20 -8.67
CA THR A 193 -39.02 4.79 -8.80
C THR A 193 -37.73 4.64 -9.62
N THR A 194 -36.75 3.91 -9.09
CA THR A 194 -35.56 3.51 -9.86
C THR A 194 -35.92 2.26 -10.65
N GLN A 195 -35.97 2.35 -11.99
CA GLN A 195 -36.19 1.21 -12.86
C GLN A 195 -34.85 0.77 -13.45
N CYS A 196 -34.46 -0.47 -13.19
CA CYS A 196 -33.20 -1.05 -13.65
C CYS A 196 -33.47 -2.14 -14.68
N ASP A 197 -32.84 -2.04 -15.85
CA ASP A 197 -32.84 -3.11 -16.85
C ASP A 197 -31.61 -4.01 -16.67
N MET A 198 -31.82 -5.15 -16.00
CA MET A 198 -30.76 -6.13 -15.72
C MET A 198 -30.31 -6.92 -16.96
N PHE A 199 -31.04 -6.83 -18.08
CA PHE A 199 -30.71 -7.52 -19.33
C PHE A 199 -30.00 -6.61 -20.33
N THR A 200 -29.76 -5.34 -19.98
CA THR A 200 -28.96 -4.44 -20.83
C THR A 200 -27.54 -4.99 -20.98
N LYS A 201 -27.16 -5.30 -22.22
CA LYS A 201 -25.81 -5.73 -22.55
C LYS A 201 -24.88 -4.52 -22.52
N LEU A 202 -24.16 -4.35 -21.42
CA LEU A 202 -23.18 -3.28 -21.24
C LEU A 202 -21.86 -3.60 -21.93
N GLU A 203 -21.36 -2.67 -22.73
CA GLU A 203 -19.97 -2.68 -23.19
C GLU A 203 -19.07 -1.86 -22.26
N ALA A 204 -17.80 -2.24 -22.13
CA ALA A 204 -16.83 -1.53 -21.28
C ALA A 204 -16.71 -0.03 -21.62
N LYS A 205 -16.92 0.33 -22.90
CA LYS A 205 -16.89 1.72 -23.38
C LYS A 205 -18.04 2.58 -22.85
N GLU A 206 -19.15 1.96 -22.48
CA GLU A 206 -20.33 2.66 -21.96
C GLU A 206 -20.15 3.00 -20.48
N VAL A 207 -19.52 2.09 -19.72
CA VAL A 207 -19.14 2.32 -18.32
C VAL A 207 -18.12 3.46 -18.19
N SER A 208 -17.18 3.59 -19.14
CA SER A 208 -16.15 4.64 -19.13
C SER A 208 -16.64 6.05 -19.49
N LYS A 209 -17.86 6.20 -20.02
CA LYS A 209 -18.42 7.53 -20.38
C LYS A 209 -18.96 8.29 -19.17
N ASN A 210 -19.16 7.61 -18.05
CA ASN A 210 -19.65 8.21 -16.81
C ASN A 210 -18.51 8.93 -16.07
N ASN A 211 -18.26 10.19 -16.45
CA ASN A 211 -17.21 11.05 -15.87
C ASN A 211 -17.54 11.56 -14.45
N ASP A 212 -18.72 11.25 -13.92
CA ASP A 212 -19.16 11.78 -12.61
C ASP A 212 -18.46 11.12 -11.40
N VAL A 213 -17.68 10.06 -11.62
CA VAL A 213 -16.95 9.40 -10.52
C VAL A 213 -15.49 9.86 -10.46
N LEU A 214 -15.30 11.17 -10.24
CA LEU A 214 -13.99 11.74 -9.96
C LEU A 214 -13.67 11.61 -8.47
N PHE A 215 -12.86 10.60 -8.11
CA PHE A 215 -12.27 10.57 -6.77
C PHE A 215 -11.17 11.62 -6.67
N LYS A 216 -11.44 12.68 -5.91
CA LYS A 216 -10.38 13.59 -5.46
C LYS A 216 -9.47 12.84 -4.49
N LEU A 217 -8.20 12.67 -4.86
CA LEU A 217 -7.16 12.31 -3.89
C LEU A 217 -6.93 13.53 -3.00
N HIS A 218 -7.43 13.48 -1.76
CA HIS A 218 -7.00 14.41 -0.73
C HIS A 218 -5.69 13.88 -0.14
N VAL A 219 -4.62 14.61 -0.39
CA VAL A 219 -3.27 14.28 0.06
C VAL A 219 -2.97 15.13 1.29
N TYR A 220 -2.65 14.48 2.40
CA TYR A 220 -2.38 15.17 3.68
C TYR A 220 -0.92 15.10 4.06
N VAL A 221 -0.41 16.15 4.70
CA VAL A 221 0.92 16.15 5.30
C VAL A 221 0.85 15.43 6.65
N ILE A 222 1.57 14.32 6.78
CA ILE A 222 1.74 13.58 8.04
C ILE A 222 2.99 14.11 8.72
N LYS A 223 2.86 14.48 9.99
CA LYS A 223 3.93 14.96 10.87
C LYS A 223 4.38 13.86 11.82
#